data_AF-A0A1Q7MQP4-F1
#
_entry.id   AF-A0A1Q7MQP4-F1
#
_cell.length_a   1.000
_cell.length_b   1.000
_cell.length_c   1.000
_cell.angle_alpha   90.00
_cell.angle_beta   90.00
_cell.angle_gamma   90.00
#
_symmetry.space_group_name_H-M   'P 1'
#
loop_
_entity.id
_entity.type
_entity.pdbx_description
1 polymer ?
#
loop_
_entity_poly.entity_id
_entity_poly.type
_entity_poly.pdbx_seq_one_letter_code
_entity_poly.pdbx_strand_id
1 'polypeptide(L)'
;MTRYLVRLENNQSHAPNDTKIMQTKIRELLGSTDKIGNLRVSTTAIEFDLFAAPSDLGRTKNLLEAKISKVITLRSLESRISTKTKREALREGIDLFNQERFWEAHEVLEEIWHPATGVDRDAIQGLILTAAALVHYQKNEKSICISILGRAREKLGTLNEFNGVDVKRLRAKIDRILKDNTPTLIRINWIKTKNAPPAR
;
A
#
# COMPACT_ATOMS: atom_id res chain seq x y z
N MET A 1 4.61 -12.66 20.98
CA MET A 1 3.43 -11.96 20.42
C MET A 1 3.70 -11.77 18.94
N THR A 2 2.79 -12.22 18.07
CA THR A 2 3.00 -12.20 16.62
C THR A 2 2.34 -10.96 16.03
N ARG A 3 2.99 -10.35 15.03
CA ARG A 3 2.43 -9.23 14.26
C ARG A 3 1.62 -9.77 13.09
N TYR A 4 0.36 -9.38 13.02
CA TYR A 4 -0.56 -9.71 11.95
C TYR A 4 -0.93 -8.45 11.18
N LEU A 5 -1.11 -8.59 9.88
CA LEU A 5 -1.83 -7.61 9.07
C LEU A 5 -3.32 -7.93 9.15
N VAL A 6 -4.11 -6.95 9.59
CA VAL A 6 -5.57 -7.01 9.56
C VAL A 6 -6.08 -6.01 8.54
N ARG A 7 -7.00 -6.45 7.68
CA ARG A 7 -7.81 -5.56 6.84
C ARG A 7 -9.28 -5.84 7.12
N LEU A 8 -9.98 -4.80 7.53
CA LEU A 8 -11.44 -4.80 7.67
C LEU A 8 -12.05 -4.13 6.45
N GLU A 9 -13.16 -4.65 5.95
CA GLU A 9 -13.89 -4.04 4.83
C GLU A 9 -14.35 -2.63 5.19
N ASN A 10 -14.04 -1.65 4.33
CA ASN A 10 -14.53 -0.28 4.50
C ASN A 10 -15.90 -0.10 3.82
N ASN A 11 -16.95 -0.61 4.46
CA ASN A 11 -18.34 -0.50 3.98
C ASN A 11 -19.09 0.72 4.54
N GLN A 12 -18.43 1.52 5.39
CA GLN A 12 -18.99 2.71 6.04
C GLN A 12 -18.42 4.01 5.46
N SER A 13 -17.70 3.94 4.34
CA SER A 13 -17.12 5.11 3.66
C SER A 13 -16.15 5.92 4.53
N HIS A 14 -15.42 5.27 5.43
CA HIS A 14 -14.35 5.93 6.19
C HIS A 14 -13.29 6.47 5.22
N ALA A 15 -12.75 7.64 5.54
CA ALA A 15 -11.72 8.30 4.76
C ALA A 15 -10.43 8.46 5.59
N PRO A 16 -9.29 8.85 4.99
CA PRO A 16 -8.05 8.99 5.75
C PRO A 16 -8.16 9.88 7.00
N ASN A 17 -8.97 10.93 6.98
CA ASN A 17 -9.23 11.78 8.15
C ASN A 17 -9.85 11.04 9.36
N ASP A 18 -10.47 9.87 9.14
CA ASP A 18 -11.04 9.03 10.20
C ASP A 18 -10.00 8.12 10.88
N THR A 19 -8.74 8.10 10.41
CA THR A 19 -7.67 7.23 10.93
C THR A 19 -7.58 7.27 12.47
N LYS A 20 -7.57 8.47 13.07
CA LYS A 20 -7.45 8.62 14.54
C LYS A 20 -8.66 8.07 15.28
N ILE A 21 -9.86 8.34 14.79
CA ILE A 21 -11.11 7.88 15.40
C ILE A 21 -11.18 6.35 15.33
N MET A 22 -10.86 5.77 14.17
CA MET A 22 -10.83 4.32 14.01
C MET A 22 -9.76 3.66 14.88
N GLN A 23 -8.59 4.29 15.03
CA GLN A 23 -7.54 3.79 15.91
C GLN A 23 -7.98 3.77 17.37
N THR A 24 -8.61 4.84 17.86
CA THR A 24 -9.18 4.89 19.22
C THR A 24 -10.25 3.82 19.41
N LYS A 25 -11.23 3.74 18.49
CA LYS A 25 -12.33 2.77 18.54
C LYS A 25 -11.83 1.32 18.61
N ILE A 26 -10.82 0.97 17.81
CA ILE A 26 -10.26 -0.39 17.80
C ILE A 26 -9.45 -0.66 19.09
N ARG A 27 -8.69 0.31 19.59
CA ARG A 27 -7.95 0.16 20.87
C ARG A 27 -8.88 -0.08 22.05
N GLU A 28 -9.95 0.70 22.15
CA GLU A 28 -10.99 0.54 23.17
C GLU A 28 -11.64 -0.83 23.07
N LEU A 29 -11.99 -1.25 21.86
CA LEU A 29 -12.59 -2.57 21.61
C LEU A 29 -11.67 -3.72 22.06
N LEU A 30 -10.38 -3.62 21.79
CA LEU A 30 -9.41 -4.68 22.13
C LEU A 30 -8.89 -4.60 23.58
N GLY A 31 -9.27 -3.55 24.32
CA GLY A 31 -8.93 -3.33 25.72
C GLY A 31 -7.45 -3.08 25.98
N SER A 32 -6.68 -2.65 24.97
CA SER A 32 -5.26 -2.32 25.11
C SER A 32 -4.76 -1.47 23.95
N THR A 33 -4.00 -0.43 24.27
CA THR A 33 -3.41 0.49 23.29
C THR A 33 -2.33 -0.17 22.44
N ASP A 34 -1.65 -1.18 22.98
CA ASP A 34 -0.46 -1.81 22.41
C ASP A 34 -0.79 -2.97 21.47
N LYS A 35 -2.07 -3.38 21.44
CA LYS A 35 -2.55 -4.42 20.53
C LYS A 35 -2.60 -3.98 19.08
N ILE A 36 -2.62 -2.68 18.78
CA ILE A 36 -2.59 -2.19 17.40
C ILE A 36 -1.50 -1.17 17.14
N GLY A 37 -0.85 -1.31 15.98
CA GLY A 37 0.21 -0.42 15.50
C GLY A 37 -0.28 0.58 14.46
N ASN A 38 0.39 0.62 13.30
CA ASN A 38 0.01 1.50 12.20
C ASN A 38 -1.44 1.24 11.80
N LEU A 39 -2.21 2.30 11.55
CA LEU A 39 -3.54 2.21 10.97
C LEU A 39 -3.60 3.07 9.71
N ARG A 40 -4.21 2.53 8.66
CA ARG A 40 -4.37 3.14 7.33
C ARG A 40 -5.82 2.96 6.90
N VAL A 41 -6.42 4.01 6.32
CA VAL A 41 -7.77 3.94 5.76
C VAL A 41 -7.69 4.15 4.25
N SER A 42 -8.09 3.12 3.51
CA SER A 42 -8.26 3.14 2.05
C SER A 42 -9.73 3.21 1.69
N THR A 43 -10.05 3.40 0.42
CA THR A 43 -11.47 3.40 -0.02
C THR A 43 -12.16 2.05 0.17
N THR A 44 -11.38 0.97 0.30
CA THR A 44 -11.90 -0.41 0.37
C THR A 44 -11.64 -1.10 1.71
N ALA A 45 -10.70 -0.59 2.52
CA ALA A 45 -10.30 -1.25 3.75
C ALA A 45 -9.82 -0.29 4.85
N ILE A 46 -10.03 -0.70 6.09
CA ILE A 46 -9.31 -0.19 7.26
C ILE A 46 -8.24 -1.24 7.58
N GLU A 47 -6.98 -0.86 7.42
CA GLU A 47 -5.83 -1.74 7.59
C GLU A 47 -5.06 -1.36 8.85
N PHE A 48 -4.65 -2.34 9.64
CA PHE A 48 -3.76 -2.09 10.76
C PHE A 48 -2.89 -3.28 11.14
N ASP A 49 -1.79 -2.99 11.86
CA ASP A 49 -0.97 -3.99 12.53
C ASP A 49 -1.69 -4.46 13.80
N LEU A 50 -1.88 -5.77 13.97
CA LEU A 50 -2.40 -6.40 15.19
C LEU A 50 -1.28 -7.19 15.87
N PHE A 51 -1.06 -6.95 17.15
CA PHE A 51 -0.15 -7.71 18.00
C PHE A 51 -0.97 -8.61 18.91
N ALA A 52 -0.91 -9.92 18.66
CA ALA A 52 -1.68 -10.91 19.41
C ALA A 52 -0.92 -12.23 19.56
N ALA A 53 -1.25 -13.01 20.59
CA ALA A 53 -0.89 -14.42 20.63
C ALA A 53 -1.73 -15.19 19.59
N PRO A 54 -1.19 -16.23 18.93
CA PRO A 54 -1.97 -17.06 18.02
C PRO A 54 -3.25 -17.63 18.64
N SER A 55 -3.22 -17.96 19.94
CA SER A 55 -4.37 -18.43 20.71
C SER A 55 -5.53 -17.42 20.81
N ASP A 56 -5.22 -16.13 20.77
CA ASP A 56 -6.20 -15.04 20.94
C ASP A 56 -6.78 -14.55 19.59
N LEU A 57 -6.23 -15.03 18.49
CA LEU A 57 -6.51 -14.52 17.15
C LEU A 57 -7.98 -14.74 16.75
N GLY A 58 -8.54 -15.91 17.06
CA GLY A 58 -9.94 -16.24 16.77
C GLY A 58 -10.92 -15.33 17.53
N ARG A 59 -10.69 -15.13 18.84
CA ARG A 59 -11.50 -14.23 19.67
C ARG A 59 -11.41 -12.79 19.16
N THR A 60 -10.20 -12.34 18.82
CA THR A 60 -9.95 -10.99 18.31
C THR A 60 -10.65 -10.75 16.97
N LYS A 61 -10.55 -11.71 16.04
CA LYS A 61 -11.25 -11.68 14.74
C LYS A 61 -12.76 -11.54 14.94
N ASN A 62 -13.35 -12.41 15.77
CA ASN A 62 -14.81 -12.40 16.02
C ASN A 62 -15.27 -11.07 16.62
N LEU A 63 -14.47 -10.48 17.52
CA LEU A 63 -14.78 -9.20 18.13
C LEU A 63 -14.74 -8.04 17.12
N LEU A 64 -13.74 -8.01 16.23
CA LEU A 64 -13.63 -7.04 15.15
C LEU A 64 -14.81 -7.15 14.17
N GLU A 65 -15.16 -8.37 13.77
CA GLU A 65 -16.30 -8.61 12.86
C GLU A 65 -17.63 -8.23 13.49
N ALA A 66 -17.82 -8.48 14.78
CA ALA A 66 -19.05 -8.15 15.49
C ALA A 66 -19.24 -6.64 15.75
N LYS A 67 -18.16 -5.86 15.84
CA LYS A 67 -18.21 -4.46 16.34
C LYS A 67 -17.70 -3.41 15.36
N ILE A 68 -16.90 -3.81 14.37
CA ILE A 68 -16.30 -2.88 13.39
C ILE A 68 -16.79 -3.19 11.99
N SER A 69 -16.30 -4.27 11.38
CA SER A 69 -16.62 -4.69 10.01
C SER A 69 -16.00 -6.07 9.71
N LYS A 70 -16.41 -6.68 8.59
CA LYS A 70 -15.91 -7.98 8.12
C LYS A 70 -14.39 -7.97 7.97
N VAL A 71 -13.73 -9.02 8.47
CA VAL A 71 -12.28 -9.21 8.30
C VAL A 71 -12.04 -9.83 6.92
N ILE A 72 -11.46 -9.05 6.01
CA ILE A 72 -11.14 -9.46 4.62
C ILE A 72 -9.70 -9.91 4.46
N THR A 73 -8.82 -9.57 5.41
CA THR A 73 -7.46 -10.11 5.47
C THR A 73 -7.05 -10.26 6.93
N LEU A 74 -6.49 -11.42 7.27
CA LEU A 74 -5.86 -11.70 8.53
C LEU A 74 -4.67 -12.63 8.27
N ARG A 75 -3.46 -12.08 8.27
CA ARG A 75 -2.26 -12.88 7.97
C ARG A 75 -1.10 -12.51 8.88
N SER A 76 -0.29 -13.50 9.26
CA SER A 76 0.98 -13.24 9.94
C SER A 76 1.92 -12.47 9.02
N LEU A 77 2.64 -11.51 9.58
CA LEU A 77 3.72 -10.76 8.95
C LEU A 77 5.10 -11.32 9.33
N GLU A 78 5.16 -12.48 9.97
CA GLU A 78 6.43 -13.18 10.19
C GLU A 78 7.09 -13.54 8.84
N SER A 79 8.42 -13.43 8.85
CA SER A 79 9.31 -13.43 7.68
C SER A 79 8.90 -14.42 6.58
N ARG A 80 8.75 -13.91 5.35
CA ARG A 80 8.62 -14.73 4.15
C ARG A 80 9.89 -14.60 3.34
N ILE A 81 10.56 -15.73 3.13
CA ILE A 81 11.54 -15.83 2.04
C ILE A 81 10.75 -15.83 0.74
N SER A 82 10.83 -14.74 -0.03
CA SER A 82 10.20 -14.64 -1.33
C SER A 82 11.03 -15.37 -2.38
N THR A 83 10.43 -16.32 -3.10
CA THR A 83 11.06 -17.04 -4.22
C THR A 83 10.71 -16.44 -5.58
N LYS A 84 10.09 -15.25 -5.58
CA LYS A 84 9.55 -14.62 -6.79
C LYS A 84 10.67 -14.08 -7.67
N THR A 85 10.47 -14.18 -8.97
CA THR A 85 11.30 -13.46 -9.94
C THR A 85 11.01 -11.95 -9.85
N LYS A 86 11.95 -11.14 -10.35
CA LYS A 86 11.78 -9.68 -10.43
C LYS A 86 10.48 -9.27 -11.14
N ARG A 87 10.11 -9.96 -12.22
CA ARG A 87 8.92 -9.64 -13.01
C ARG A 87 7.63 -9.94 -12.24
N GLU A 88 7.60 -11.06 -11.50
CA GLU A 88 6.46 -11.44 -10.67
C GLU A 88 6.26 -10.47 -9.50
N ALA A 89 7.35 -10.14 -8.79
CA ALA A 89 7.29 -9.18 -7.69
C ALA A 89 6.91 -7.77 -8.18
N LEU A 90 7.43 -7.31 -9.33
CA LEU A 90 6.99 -6.05 -9.93
C LEU A 90 5.49 -6.07 -10.26
N ARG A 91 4.99 -7.16 -10.83
CA ARG A 91 3.57 -7.30 -11.18
C ARG A 91 2.69 -7.28 -9.93
N GLU A 92 3.04 -8.08 -8.93
CA GLU A 92 2.34 -8.14 -7.66
C GLU A 92 2.37 -6.79 -6.93
N GLY A 93 3.52 -6.12 -6.87
CA GLY A 93 3.63 -4.80 -6.27
C GLY A 93 2.68 -3.79 -6.92
N ILE A 94 2.55 -3.82 -8.25
CA ILE A 94 1.62 -2.97 -9.00
C ILE A 94 0.16 -3.37 -8.77
N ASP A 95 -0.13 -4.66 -8.71
CA ASP A 95 -1.49 -5.15 -8.45
C ASP A 95 -1.94 -4.77 -7.03
N LEU A 96 -1.06 -4.91 -6.03
CA LEU A 96 -1.28 -4.45 -4.64
C LEU A 96 -1.46 -2.93 -4.58
N PHE A 97 -0.60 -2.17 -5.26
CA PHE A 97 -0.69 -0.72 -5.33
C PHE A 97 -2.05 -0.28 -5.89
N ASN A 98 -2.48 -0.90 -6.98
CA ASN A 98 -3.77 -0.61 -7.62
C ASN A 98 -4.99 -1.05 -6.81
N GLN A 99 -4.80 -1.87 -5.77
CA GLN A 99 -5.81 -2.24 -4.76
C GLN A 99 -5.73 -1.36 -3.50
N GLU A 100 -4.96 -0.27 -3.54
CA GLU A 100 -4.66 0.60 -2.40
C GLU A 100 -3.97 -0.11 -1.21
N ARG A 101 -3.31 -1.23 -1.47
CA ARG A 101 -2.48 -1.95 -0.47
C ARG A 101 -1.07 -1.40 -0.54
N PHE A 102 -0.92 -0.09 -0.34
CA PHE A 102 0.33 0.61 -0.62
C PHE A 102 1.48 0.17 0.28
N TRP A 103 1.21 -0.21 1.53
CA TRP A 103 2.25 -0.76 2.40
C TRP A 103 2.75 -2.11 1.88
N GLU A 104 1.88 -3.04 1.53
CA GLU A 104 2.33 -4.33 0.97
C GLU A 104 2.99 -4.18 -0.41
N ALA A 105 2.52 -3.23 -1.23
CA ALA A 105 3.18 -2.88 -2.48
C ALA A 105 4.61 -2.37 -2.24
N HIS A 106 4.81 -1.53 -1.22
CA HIS A 106 6.12 -1.06 -0.78
C HIS A 106 7.03 -2.25 -0.42
N GLU A 107 6.58 -3.14 0.47
CA GLU A 107 7.38 -4.30 0.90
C GLU A 107 7.80 -5.18 -0.29
N VAL A 108 6.84 -5.54 -1.16
CA VAL A 108 7.11 -6.41 -2.32
C VAL A 108 8.08 -5.76 -3.31
N LEU A 109 7.96 -4.46 -3.56
CA LEU A 109 8.88 -3.74 -4.45
C LEU A 109 10.27 -3.57 -3.83
N GLU A 110 10.38 -3.51 -2.51
CA GLU A 110 11.66 -3.42 -1.80
C GLU A 110 12.53 -4.67 -2.02
N GLU A 111 11.91 -5.86 -2.12
CA GLU A 111 12.59 -7.13 -2.41
C GLU A 111 13.42 -7.07 -3.70
N ILE A 112 12.85 -6.46 -4.75
CA ILE A 112 13.51 -6.34 -6.07
C ILE A 112 14.38 -5.09 -6.19
N TRP A 113 14.22 -4.12 -5.28
CA TRP A 113 15.04 -2.92 -5.23
C TRP A 113 16.43 -3.18 -4.66
N HIS A 114 16.52 -3.99 -3.60
CA HIS A 114 17.78 -4.32 -2.94
C HIS A 114 18.88 -4.76 -3.92
N PRO A 115 18.66 -5.77 -4.79
CA PRO A 115 19.66 -6.22 -5.76
C PRO A 115 19.72 -5.36 -7.04
N ALA A 116 18.83 -4.39 -7.23
CA ALA A 116 18.79 -3.58 -8.45
C ALA A 116 19.90 -2.50 -8.48
N THR A 117 20.36 -2.20 -9.68
CA THR A 117 21.38 -1.18 -9.96
C THR A 117 20.94 -0.27 -11.13
N GLY A 118 21.61 0.88 -11.28
CA GLY A 118 21.36 1.82 -12.38
C GLY A 118 19.90 2.25 -12.52
N VAL A 119 19.42 2.32 -13.76
CA VAL A 119 18.06 2.77 -14.11
C VAL A 119 16.98 1.95 -13.42
N ASP A 120 17.21 0.64 -13.25
CA ASP A 120 16.24 -0.24 -12.59
C ASP A 120 16.08 0.12 -11.12
N ARG A 121 17.19 0.42 -10.43
CA ARG A 121 17.16 0.83 -9.03
C ARG A 121 16.37 2.12 -8.85
N ASP A 122 16.62 3.12 -9.71
CA ASP A 122 15.94 4.42 -9.63
C ASP A 122 14.44 4.30 -9.98
N ALA A 123 14.10 3.52 -11.01
CA ALA A 123 12.72 3.28 -11.41
C ALA A 123 11.93 2.59 -10.28
N ILE A 124 12.47 1.49 -9.73
CA ILE A 124 11.83 0.78 -8.62
C ILE A 124 11.75 1.68 -7.38
N GLN A 125 12.79 2.45 -7.07
CA GLN A 125 12.77 3.40 -5.96
C GLN A 125 11.68 4.47 -6.14
N GLY A 126 11.46 4.96 -7.35
CA GLY A 126 10.36 5.88 -7.65
C GLY A 126 8.99 5.25 -7.39
N LEU A 127 8.79 3.97 -7.74
CA LEU A 127 7.56 3.22 -7.43
C LEU A 127 7.37 3.02 -5.92
N ILE A 128 8.44 2.64 -5.21
CA ILE A 128 8.46 2.48 -3.74
C ILE A 128 8.09 3.79 -3.05
N LEU A 129 8.72 4.91 -3.45
CA LEU A 129 8.43 6.23 -2.88
C LEU A 129 6.99 6.65 -3.18
N THR A 130 6.46 6.33 -4.37
CA THR A 130 5.05 6.59 -4.69
C THR A 130 4.13 5.82 -3.75
N ALA A 131 4.41 4.52 -3.50
CA ALA A 131 3.65 3.71 -2.56
C ALA A 131 3.74 4.26 -1.13
N ALA A 132 4.95 4.58 -0.66
CA ALA A 132 5.18 5.17 0.65
C ALA A 132 4.43 6.49 0.84
N ALA A 133 4.41 7.37 -0.17
CA ALA A 133 3.65 8.60 -0.11
C ALA A 133 2.14 8.36 0.06
N LEU A 134 1.59 7.36 -0.62
CA LEU A 134 0.18 7.02 -0.50
C LEU A 134 -0.15 6.27 0.80
N VAL A 135 0.81 5.58 1.43
CA VAL A 135 0.68 5.13 2.83
C VAL A 135 0.46 6.33 3.75
N HIS A 136 1.26 7.39 3.61
CA HIS A 136 1.08 8.61 4.41
C HIS A 136 -0.24 9.31 4.10
N TYR A 137 -0.71 9.28 2.85
CA TYR A 137 -2.06 9.75 2.53
C TYR A 137 -3.13 8.98 3.31
N GLN A 138 -3.07 7.64 3.32
CA GLN A 138 -4.02 6.79 4.08
C GLN A 138 -3.96 6.98 5.60
N LYS A 139 -2.90 7.61 6.12
CA LYS A 139 -2.73 7.97 7.54
C LYS A 139 -3.17 9.39 7.88
N ASN A 140 -3.76 10.12 6.93
CA ASN A 140 -4.04 11.57 7.02
C ASN A 140 -2.81 12.47 7.15
N GLU A 141 -1.66 12.05 6.61
CA GLU A 141 -0.39 12.78 6.71
C GLU A 141 -0.07 13.47 5.38
N LYS A 142 -0.93 14.44 5.00
CA LYS A 142 -0.88 15.15 3.70
C LYS A 142 0.49 15.75 3.38
N SER A 143 1.09 16.47 4.33
CA SER A 143 2.38 17.14 4.11
C SER A 143 3.51 16.15 3.80
N ILE A 144 3.52 15.01 4.51
CA ILE A 144 4.50 13.94 4.31
C ILE A 144 4.27 13.26 2.95
N CYS A 145 3.01 12.99 2.59
CA CYS A 145 2.64 12.47 1.27
C CYS A 145 3.20 13.33 0.14
N ILE A 146 2.95 14.64 0.17
CA ILE A 146 3.41 15.58 -0.86
C ILE A 146 4.95 15.62 -0.94
N SER A 147 5.63 15.68 0.21
CA SER A 147 7.10 15.67 0.27
C SER A 147 7.69 14.40 -0.37
N ILE A 148 7.16 13.23 -0.03
CA ILE A 148 7.64 11.95 -0.58
C ILE A 148 7.31 11.83 -2.08
N LEU A 149 6.16 12.33 -2.54
CA LEU A 149 5.84 12.38 -3.98
C LEU A 149 6.84 13.24 -4.77
N GLY A 150 7.36 14.33 -4.19
CA GLY A 150 8.43 15.12 -4.80
C GLY A 150 9.69 14.28 -5.05
N ARG A 151 10.11 13.51 -4.03
CA ARG A 151 11.25 12.58 -4.15
C ARG A 151 10.99 11.45 -5.14
N ALA A 152 9.77 10.90 -5.15
CA ALA A 152 9.36 9.90 -6.13
C ALA A 152 9.49 10.46 -7.56
N ARG A 153 9.03 11.69 -7.77
CA ARG A 153 9.10 12.39 -9.04
C ARG A 153 10.54 12.62 -9.52
N GLU A 154 11.44 13.00 -8.63
CA GLU A 154 12.87 13.12 -8.94
C GLU A 154 13.46 11.78 -9.36
N LYS A 155 13.16 10.71 -8.62
CA LYS A 155 13.67 9.36 -8.90
C LYS A 155 13.17 8.75 -10.20
N LEU A 156 11.91 8.99 -10.56
CA LEU A 156 11.37 8.57 -11.86
C LEU A 156 12.00 9.33 -13.04
N GLY A 157 12.62 10.49 -12.78
CA GLY A 157 13.37 11.26 -13.77
C GLY A 157 12.57 11.49 -15.07
N THR A 158 13.24 11.31 -16.21
CA THR A 158 12.66 11.41 -17.55
C THR A 158 12.21 10.07 -18.14
N LEU A 159 12.28 8.99 -17.37
CA LEU A 159 11.94 7.63 -17.79
C LEU A 159 10.48 7.56 -18.26
N ASN A 160 10.22 7.05 -19.47
CA ASN A 160 8.84 6.95 -19.97
C ASN A 160 8.22 5.57 -19.71
N GLU A 161 9.06 4.54 -19.70
CA GLU A 161 8.66 3.14 -19.54
C GLU A 161 9.63 2.41 -18.62
N PHE A 162 9.13 1.49 -17.81
CA PHE A 162 9.95 0.58 -17.04
C PHE A 162 9.34 -0.83 -17.03
N ASN A 163 9.96 -1.80 -17.71
CA ASN A 163 9.47 -3.19 -17.74
C ASN A 163 7.96 -3.29 -18.11
N GLY A 164 7.50 -2.50 -19.08
CA GLY A 164 6.09 -2.42 -19.48
C GLY A 164 5.21 -1.49 -18.63
N VAL A 165 5.74 -0.86 -17.57
CA VAL A 165 5.03 0.14 -16.77
C VAL A 165 5.08 1.50 -17.46
N ASP A 166 3.93 2.17 -17.57
CA ASP A 166 3.79 3.53 -18.10
C ASP A 166 4.22 4.57 -17.05
N VAL A 167 5.54 4.75 -16.93
CA VAL A 167 6.15 5.71 -15.99
C VAL A 167 5.81 7.15 -16.38
N LYS A 168 5.68 7.44 -17.68
CA LYS A 168 5.28 8.77 -18.16
C LYS A 168 3.93 9.17 -17.59
N ARG A 169 2.93 8.29 -17.64
CA ARG A 169 1.59 8.55 -17.11
C ARG A 169 1.58 8.64 -15.60
N LEU A 170 2.35 7.78 -14.92
CA LEU A 170 2.54 7.88 -13.47
C LEU A 170 3.11 9.25 -13.08
N ARG A 171 4.19 9.66 -13.74
CA ARG A 171 4.86 10.96 -13.53
C ARG A 171 3.90 12.13 -13.72
N ALA A 172 3.11 12.13 -14.80
CA ALA A 172 2.12 13.18 -15.05
C ALA A 172 1.05 13.28 -13.94
N LYS A 173 0.67 12.15 -13.32
CA LYS A 173 -0.25 12.15 -12.17
C LYS A 173 0.41 12.73 -10.92
N ILE A 174 1.65 12.36 -10.67
CA ILE A 174 2.43 12.92 -9.55
C ILE A 174 2.60 14.44 -9.73
N ASP A 175 3.00 14.90 -10.92
CA ASP A 175 3.16 16.32 -11.23
C ASP A 175 1.88 17.13 -10.97
N ARG A 176 0.72 16.55 -11.31
CA ARG A 176 -0.58 17.19 -11.03
C ARG A 176 -0.86 17.29 -9.53
N ILE A 177 -0.61 16.24 -8.76
CA ILE A 177 -0.80 16.24 -7.30
C ILE A 177 0.12 17.27 -6.63
N LEU A 178 1.39 17.35 -7.06
CA LEU A 178 2.36 18.30 -6.54
C LEU A 178 1.95 19.74 -6.88
N LYS A 179 1.49 19.99 -8.11
CA LYS A 179 0.98 21.30 -8.54
C LYS A 179 -0.27 21.73 -7.76
N ASP A 180 -1.24 20.83 -7.64
CA ASP A 180 -2.53 21.11 -6.99
C ASP A 180 -2.43 21.03 -5.45
N ASN A 181 -1.26 20.61 -4.92
CA ASN A 181 -1.01 20.33 -3.51
C ASN A 181 -2.13 19.50 -2.86
N THR A 182 -2.67 18.53 -3.59
CA THR A 182 -3.87 17.79 -3.22
C THR A 182 -3.66 16.31 -3.52
N PRO A 183 -3.38 15.48 -2.49
CA PRO A 183 -3.25 14.05 -2.68
C PRO A 183 -4.53 13.43 -3.26
N THR A 184 -4.35 12.64 -4.31
CA THR A 184 -5.42 11.85 -4.92
C THR A 184 -4.89 10.46 -5.21
N LEU A 185 -5.79 9.47 -5.28
CA LEU A 185 -5.40 8.12 -5.66
C LEU A 185 -4.78 8.08 -7.05
N ILE A 186 -3.68 7.36 -7.16
CA ILE A 186 -2.97 7.10 -8.41
C ILE A 186 -3.15 5.62 -8.74
N ARG A 187 -3.24 5.31 -10.03
CA ARG A 187 -3.11 3.93 -10.52
C ARG A 187 -1.89 3.82 -11.41
N ILE A 188 -1.12 2.76 -11.23
CA ILE A 188 0.00 2.42 -12.10
C ILE A 188 -0.56 1.61 -13.27
N ASN A 189 -0.22 2.01 -14.49
CA ASN A 189 -0.72 1.39 -15.70
C ASN A 189 0.41 0.65 -16.40
N TRP A 190 0.06 -0.47 -17.02
CA TRP A 190 0.90 -1.12 -18.01
C TRP A 190 0.69 -0.45 -19.37
N ILE A 191 1.74 -0.38 -20.17
CA ILE A 191 1.65 0.08 -21.56
C ILE A 191 0.82 -0.93 -22.32
N LYS A 192 -0.22 -0.44 -23.01
CA LYS A 192 -1.03 -1.29 -23.89
C LYS A 192 -0.18 -1.69 -25.08
N THR A 193 0.26 -2.94 -25.14
CA THR A 193 0.84 -3.50 -26.36
C THR A 193 -0.26 -3.64 -27.40
N LYS A 194 -0.05 -3.09 -28.61
CA LYS A 194 -1.01 -3.17 -29.72
C LYS A 194 -1.20 -4.59 -30.27
N ASN A 195 -0.46 -5.59 -29.79
CA ASN A 195 -0.50 -6.96 -30.28
C ASN A 195 -0.72 -7.94 -29.12
N ALA A 196 -1.98 -8.13 -28.72
CA ALA A 196 -2.39 -9.40 -28.15
C ALA A 196 -2.86 -10.27 -29.34
N PRO A 197 -2.27 -11.45 -29.60
CA PRO A 197 -2.85 -12.36 -30.59
C PRO A 197 -4.27 -12.75 -30.13
N PRO A 198 -5.23 -12.95 -31.06
CA PRO A 198 -6.56 -13.40 -30.70
C PRO A 198 -6.44 -14.71 -29.92
N ALA A 199 -7.19 -14.81 -28.82
CA ALA A 199 -7.30 -16.04 -28.05
C ALA A 199 -7.70 -17.17 -29.02
N ARG A 200 -6.90 -18.24 -29.04
CA ARG A 200 -7.27 -19.50 -29.69
C ARG A 200 -8.38 -20.19 -28.90
#